data_AF-A0A1D9BFT3-F1
#
_entry.id   AF-A0A1D9BFT3-F1
#
_cell.length_a   1.000
_cell.length_b   1.000
_cell.length_c   1.000
_cell.angle_alpha   90.00
_cell.angle_beta   90.00
_cell.angle_gamma   90.00
#
_symmetry.space_group_name_H-M   'P 1'
#
loop_
_entity.id
_entity.type
_entity.pdbx_description
1 polymer ?
#
loop_
_entity_poly.entity_id
_entity_poly.type
_entity_poly.pdbx_seq_one_letter_code
_entity_poly.pdbx_strand_id
1 'polypeptide(L)'
;MIKAFVLDTLLPALVTGSLGGFLLFTLLARLVYDHLETHYRDVLSPSASHSFLETDSLGGYMADVWRIGRSGEWRRIESALWRGCFWLAMTSGGVMILSLAGLVAIFMFPRWWR
;
A
#
# COMPACT_ATOMS: atom_id res chain seq x y z
N MET A 1 16.04 15.50 25.08
CA MET A 1 14.83 14.63 25.04
C MET A 1 14.31 14.41 23.62
N ILE A 2 14.00 15.46 22.85
CA ILE A 2 13.40 15.32 21.50
C ILE A 2 14.28 14.47 20.56
N LYS A 3 15.59 14.70 20.54
CA LYS A 3 16.54 13.94 19.71
C LYS A 3 16.55 12.43 19.99
N ALA A 4 16.57 12.05 21.27
CA ALA A 4 16.53 10.64 21.67
C ALA A 4 15.20 9.99 21.26
N PHE A 5 14.07 10.66 21.48
CA PHE A 5 12.77 10.15 21.02
C PHE A 5 12.71 9.96 19.49
N VAL A 6 13.23 10.91 18.72
CA VAL A 6 13.25 10.83 17.26
C VAL A 6 14.12 9.67 16.78
N LEU A 7 15.32 9.51 17.33
CA LEU A 7 16.27 8.48 16.87
C LEU A 7 15.95 7.08 17.41
N ASP A 8 15.51 6.97 18.66
CA ASP A 8 15.34 5.68 19.35
C ASP A 8 13.95 5.09 19.17
N THR A 9 12.93 5.90 18.87
CA THR A 9 11.53 5.44 18.76
C THR A 9 10.92 5.75 17.42
N LEU A 10 10.95 7.02 16.98
CA LEU A 10 10.23 7.44 15.77
C LEU A 10 10.88 6.88 14.50
N LEU A 11 12.20 6.98 14.38
CA LEU A 11 12.91 6.54 13.18
C LEU A 11 12.82 5.02 12.96
N PRO A 12 13.04 4.16 13.98
CA PRO A 12 12.78 2.73 13.86
C PRO A 12 11.32 2.43 13.50
N ALA A 13 10.35 3.11 14.14
CA ALA A 13 8.94 2.90 13.85
C ALA A 13 8.57 3.25 12.39
N LEU A 14 9.14 4.32 11.83
CA LEU A 14 8.92 4.69 10.43
C LEU A 14 9.61 3.72 9.46
N VAL A 15 10.81 3.24 9.79
CA VAL A 15 11.50 2.22 8.98
C VAL A 15 10.73 0.90 9.00
N THR A 16 10.33 0.42 10.17
CA THR A 16 9.50 -0.79 10.31
C THR A 16 8.12 -0.61 9.67
N GLY A 17 7.51 0.57 9.80
CA GLY A 17 6.22 0.89 9.19
C GLY A 17 6.27 0.92 7.67
N SER A 18 7.34 1.45 7.08
CA SER A 18 7.54 1.47 5.62
C SER A 18 7.83 0.09 5.06
N LEU A 19 8.78 -0.66 5.65
CA LEU A 19 9.11 -2.03 5.21
C LEU A 19 7.95 -3.01 5.46
N GLY A 20 7.40 -3.00 6.67
CA GLY A 20 6.29 -3.87 7.05
C GLY A 20 5.02 -3.54 6.25
N GLY A 21 4.73 -2.25 6.07
CA GLY A 21 3.63 -1.79 5.23
C GLY A 21 3.80 -2.20 3.78
N PHE A 22 5.01 -2.08 3.21
CA PHE A 22 5.31 -2.51 1.85
C PHE A 22 5.08 -4.01 1.66
N LEU A 23 5.69 -4.87 2.49
CA LEU A 23 5.57 -6.32 2.36
C LEU A 23 4.12 -6.79 2.55
N LEU A 24 3.43 -6.26 3.56
CA LEU A 24 2.04 -6.61 3.81
C LEU A 24 1.13 -6.15 2.68
N PHE A 25 1.33 -4.92 2.18
CA PHE A 25 0.56 -4.40 1.06
C PHE A 25 0.78 -5.23 -0.19
N THR A 26 2.03 -5.59 -0.53
CA THR A 26 2.33 -6.42 -1.70
C THR A 26 1.68 -7.80 -1.62
N LEU A 27 1.77 -8.48 -0.48
CA LEU A 27 1.16 -9.80 -0.29
C LEU A 27 -0.37 -9.73 -0.40
N LEU A 28 -0.98 -8.75 0.28
CA LEU A 28 -2.43 -8.57 0.23
C LEU A 28 -2.91 -8.10 -1.14
N ALA A 29 -2.17 -7.23 -1.81
CA ALA A 29 -2.49 -6.77 -3.16
C ALA A 29 -2.47 -7.93 -4.14
N ARG A 30 -1.46 -8.82 -4.06
CA ARG A 30 -1.43 -10.04 -4.88
C ARG A 30 -2.64 -10.94 -4.60
N LEU A 31 -2.91 -11.23 -3.33
CA LEU A 31 -4.01 -12.10 -2.93
C LEU A 31 -5.39 -11.53 -3.35
N VAL A 32 -5.59 -10.23 -3.19
CA VAL A 32 -6.81 -9.53 -3.62
C VAL A 32 -6.92 -9.50 -5.15
N TYR A 33 -5.82 -9.25 -5.85
CA TYR A 33 -5.80 -9.22 -7.30
C TYR A 33 -6.20 -10.59 -7.88
N ASP A 34 -5.59 -11.67 -7.40
CA ASP A 34 -5.89 -13.04 -7.87
C ASP A 34 -7.39 -13.39 -7.65
N HIS A 35 -7.97 -12.93 -6.53
CA HIS A 35 -9.40 -13.10 -6.28
C HIS A 35 -10.28 -12.29 -7.25
N LEU A 36 -9.93 -11.03 -7.50
CA LEU A 36 -10.63 -10.16 -8.44
C LEU A 36 -10.51 -10.68 -9.88
N GLU A 37 -9.35 -11.20 -10.28
CA GLU A 37 -9.15 -11.78 -11.60
C GLU A 37 -10.05 -13.00 -11.83
N THR A 38 -10.24 -13.81 -10.79
CA THR A 38 -11.05 -15.02 -10.86
C THR A 38 -12.55 -14.73 -10.84
N HIS A 39 -13.02 -13.77 -10.02
CA HIS A 39 -14.44 -13.57 -9.73
C HIS A 39 -15.04 -12.26 -10.25
N TYR A 40 -14.21 -11.24 -10.48
CA TYR A 40 -14.61 -9.86 -10.79
C TYR A 40 -13.74 -9.27 -11.91
N ARG A 41 -13.55 -10.06 -12.98
CA ARG A 41 -12.69 -9.71 -14.11
C ARG A 41 -13.14 -8.43 -14.83
N ASP A 42 -14.42 -8.08 -14.71
CA ASP A 42 -15.01 -6.84 -15.21
C ASP A 42 -14.50 -5.58 -14.49
N VAL A 43 -14.09 -5.70 -13.22
CA VAL A 43 -13.56 -4.60 -12.39
C VAL A 43 -12.09 -4.32 -12.73
N LEU A 44 -11.37 -5.33 -13.22
CA LEU A 44 -10.02 -5.19 -13.75
C LEU A 44 -10.11 -4.61 -15.16
N SER A 45 -9.71 -3.33 -15.33
CA SER A 45 -9.74 -2.69 -16.64
C SER A 45 -8.90 -3.48 -17.67
N PRO A 46 -9.46 -3.83 -18.85
CA PRO A 46 -8.72 -4.54 -19.90
C PRO A 46 -7.52 -3.76 -20.47
N SER A 47 -7.40 -2.45 -20.19
CA SER A 47 -6.47 -1.53 -20.85
C SER A 47 -5.31 -1.03 -19.98
N ALA A 48 -5.28 -1.34 -18.68
CA ALA A 48 -4.14 -0.98 -17.82
C ALA A 48 -2.95 -1.94 -17.99
N SER A 49 -3.19 -3.11 -18.61
CA SER A 49 -2.24 -4.20 -18.82
C SER A 49 -1.19 -3.96 -19.90
N HIS A 50 -1.21 -2.83 -20.62
CA HIS A 50 -0.39 -2.67 -21.82
C HIS A 50 0.61 -1.52 -21.85
N SER A 51 0.61 -0.55 -20.92
CA SER A 51 1.37 0.68 -21.19
C SER A 51 2.59 0.99 -20.33
N PHE A 52 2.74 0.54 -19.07
CA PHE A 52 3.93 0.98 -18.29
C PHE A 52 4.53 0.02 -17.25
N LEU A 53 3.81 -1.00 -16.79
CA LEU A 53 4.33 -2.05 -15.92
C LEU A 53 3.70 -3.34 -16.43
N GLU A 54 4.52 -4.31 -16.83
CA GLU A 54 4.04 -5.67 -17.11
C GLU A 54 3.11 -6.10 -15.98
N THR A 55 1.93 -6.60 -16.32
CA THR A 55 0.93 -7.02 -15.31
C THR A 55 1.51 -8.09 -14.38
N ASP A 56 2.53 -8.83 -14.83
CA ASP A 56 3.33 -9.78 -14.04
C ASP A 56 4.40 -9.16 -13.13
N SER A 57 4.58 -7.86 -13.20
CA SER A 57 5.45 -7.12 -12.29
C SER A 57 4.71 -6.80 -10.99
N LEU A 58 5.42 -6.88 -9.86
CA LEU A 58 4.91 -6.52 -8.52
C LEU A 58 4.18 -5.16 -8.50
N GLY A 59 4.61 -4.21 -9.33
CA GLY A 59 3.99 -2.88 -9.40
C GLY A 59 2.65 -2.84 -10.13
N GLY A 60 2.38 -3.76 -11.06
CA GLY A 60 1.11 -3.84 -11.80
C GLY A 60 -0.07 -4.13 -10.89
N TYR A 61 0.02 -5.22 -10.11
CA TYR A 61 -1.01 -5.61 -9.15
C TYR A 61 -1.27 -4.52 -8.09
N MET A 62 -0.20 -3.91 -7.58
CA MET A 62 -0.30 -2.83 -6.58
C MET A 62 -1.03 -1.61 -7.15
N ALA A 63 -0.73 -1.22 -8.40
CA ALA A 63 -1.37 -0.10 -9.07
C ALA A 63 -2.87 -0.35 -9.31
N ASP A 64 -3.24 -1.56 -9.74
CA ASP A 64 -4.64 -1.92 -9.97
C ASP A 64 -5.45 -1.95 -8.68
N VAL A 65 -4.92 -2.57 -7.61
CA VAL A 65 -5.58 -2.57 -6.29
C VAL A 65 -5.74 -1.14 -5.77
N TRP A 66 -4.72 -0.29 -5.93
CA TRP A 66 -4.81 1.12 -5.54
C TRP A 66 -5.84 1.90 -6.35
N ARG A 67 -5.90 1.67 -7.67
CA ARG A 67 -6.92 2.27 -8.57
C ARG A 67 -8.32 1.87 -8.12
N ILE A 68 -8.56 0.59 -7.88
CA ILE A 68 -9.85 0.05 -7.42
C ILE A 68 -10.21 0.64 -6.05
N GLY A 69 -9.21 0.86 -5.19
CA GLY A 69 -9.40 1.49 -3.89
C GLY A 69 -9.93 2.91 -4.01
N ARG A 70 -9.39 3.68 -4.96
CA ARG A 70 -9.83 5.05 -5.26
C ARG A 70 -11.17 5.11 -5.99
N SER A 71 -11.45 4.17 -6.91
CA SER A 71 -12.73 4.14 -7.64
C SER A 71 -13.90 3.68 -6.76
N GLY A 72 -13.61 2.98 -5.65
CA GLY A 72 -14.64 2.45 -4.75
C GLY A 72 -15.31 1.19 -5.26
N GLU A 73 -14.84 0.62 -6.38
CA GLU A 73 -15.40 -0.59 -6.99
C GLU A 73 -15.25 -1.83 -6.10
N TRP A 74 -14.30 -1.83 -5.16
CA TRP A 74 -14.15 -2.86 -4.14
C TRP A 74 -15.42 -3.09 -3.29
N ARG A 75 -16.34 -2.12 -3.25
CA ARG A 75 -17.63 -2.27 -2.56
C ARG A 75 -18.56 -3.28 -3.22
N ARG A 76 -18.33 -3.62 -4.49
CA ARG A 76 -19.08 -4.65 -5.23
C ARG A 76 -18.73 -6.06 -4.80
N ILE A 77 -17.60 -6.26 -4.11
CA ILE A 77 -17.17 -7.56 -3.60
C ILE A 77 -18.20 -8.04 -2.57
N GLU A 78 -18.88 -9.14 -2.83
CA GLU A 78 -19.97 -9.60 -1.97
C GLU A 78 -19.46 -10.15 -0.63
N SER A 79 -18.29 -10.80 -0.63
CA SER A 79 -17.71 -11.38 0.58
C SER A 79 -17.15 -10.32 1.53
N ALA A 80 -17.62 -10.35 2.78
CA ALA A 80 -17.12 -9.48 3.86
C ALA A 80 -15.65 -9.74 4.19
N LEU A 81 -15.19 -11.00 4.06
CA LEU A 81 -13.79 -11.37 4.28
C LEU A 81 -12.89 -10.68 3.26
N TRP A 82 -13.24 -10.75 1.98
CA TRP A 82 -12.46 -10.12 0.90
C TRP A 82 -12.50 -8.60 0.95
N ARG A 83 -13.63 -8.01 1.36
CA ARG A 83 -13.69 -6.58 1.70
C ARG A 83 -12.74 -6.22 2.85
N GLY A 84 -12.65 -7.06 3.87
CA GLY A 84 -11.68 -6.92 4.96
C GLY A 84 -10.23 -6.99 4.46
N CYS A 85 -9.89 -7.98 3.65
CA CYS A 85 -8.57 -8.09 3.02
C CYS A 85 -8.23 -6.87 2.17
N PHE A 86 -9.19 -6.34 1.42
CA PHE A 86 -9.04 -5.12 0.64
C PHE A 86 -8.74 -3.91 1.54
N TRP A 87 -9.48 -3.75 2.64
CA TRP A 87 -9.22 -2.70 3.63
C TRP A 87 -7.83 -2.83 4.26
N LEU A 88 -7.41 -4.05 4.58
CA LEU A 88 -6.07 -4.31 5.11
C LEU A 88 -4.98 -3.96 4.08
N ALA A 89 -5.21 -4.24 2.80
CA ALA A 89 -4.31 -3.83 1.72
C ALA A 89 -4.20 -2.29 1.65
N MET A 90 -5.34 -1.59 1.61
CA MET A 90 -5.34 -0.13 1.51
C MET A 90 -4.74 0.55 2.75
N THR A 91 -5.00 0.04 3.94
CA THR A 91 -4.45 0.58 5.19
C THR A 91 -2.95 0.32 5.30
N SER A 92 -2.46 -0.86 4.93
CA SER A 92 -1.01 -1.14 4.89
C SER A 92 -0.28 -0.26 3.86
N GLY A 93 -0.84 -0.08 2.66
CA GLY A 93 -0.32 0.88 1.68
C GLY A 93 -0.32 2.33 2.20
N GLY A 94 -1.37 2.73 2.91
CA GLY A 94 -1.44 4.04 3.57
C GLY A 94 -0.38 4.23 4.66
N VAL A 95 -0.20 3.24 5.54
CA VAL A 95 0.85 3.24 6.58
C VAL A 95 2.24 3.33 5.95
N MET A 96 2.49 2.59 4.86
CA MET A 96 3.73 2.67 4.11
C MET A 96 3.99 4.09 3.59
N ILE A 97 3.02 4.70 2.91
CA ILE A 97 3.14 6.06 2.35
C ILE A 97 3.36 7.09 3.47
N LEU A 98 2.61 7.01 4.56
CA LEU A 98 2.77 7.90 5.72
C LEU A 98 4.14 7.74 6.37
N SER A 99 4.63 6.50 6.46
CA SER A 99 5.94 6.21 7.03
C SER A 99 7.07 6.76 6.16
N LEU A 100 6.96 6.60 4.84
CA LEU A 100 7.90 7.18 3.88
C LEU A 100 7.87 8.71 3.89
N ALA A 101 6.68 9.31 3.90
CA ALA A 101 6.53 10.76 4.02
C ALA A 101 7.13 11.29 5.33
N GLY A 102 6.95 10.56 6.44
CA GLY A 102 7.57 10.86 7.72
C GLY A 102 9.10 10.80 7.67
N LEU A 103 9.67 9.78 7.04
CA LEU A 103 11.12 9.69 6.82
C LEU A 103 11.63 10.89 6.02
N VAL A 104 10.99 11.19 4.88
CA VAL A 104 11.36 12.34 4.05
C VAL A 104 11.28 13.65 4.85
N ALA A 105 10.22 13.84 5.65
CA ALA A 105 10.06 15.01 6.50
C ALA A 105 11.18 15.13 7.55
N ILE A 106 11.59 14.04 8.19
CA ILE A 106 12.71 14.04 9.15
C ILE A 106 14.01 14.51 8.48
N PHE A 107 14.30 14.03 7.28
CA PHE A 107 15.49 14.44 6.53
C PHE A 107 15.41 15.88 6.01
N MET A 108 14.24 16.34 5.56
CA MET A 108 14.03 17.72 5.10
C MET A 108 14.10 18.75 6.23
N PHE A 109 13.76 18.37 7.46
CA PHE A 109 13.79 19.26 8.63
C PHE A 109 14.84 18.81 9.65
N PRO A 110 16.14 19.03 9.38
CA PRO A 110 17.21 18.58 10.27
C PRO A 110 17.24 19.31 11.62
N ARG A 111 16.41 20.34 11.83
CA ARG A 111 16.24 20.97 13.15
C ARG A 111 15.68 20.02 14.23
N TRP A 112 15.16 18.85 13.84
CA TRP A 112 14.51 17.89 14.74
C TRP A 112 15.52 16.93 15.39
N TRP A 113 16.74 16.83 14.84
CA TRP A 113 17.78 15.90 15.30
C TRP A 113 19.21 16.45 15.33
N ARG A 114 19.45 17.70 14.90
CA ARG A 114 20.71 18.41 15.20
C ARG A 114 20.71 18.75 16.68
#